data_AF-A0A7S2JUE3-F1
#
_entry.id   AF-A0A7S2JUE3-F1
#
_cell.length_a   1.000
_cell.length_b   1.000
_cell.length_c   1.000
_cell.angle_alpha   90.00
_cell.angle_beta   90.00
_cell.angle_gamma   90.00
#
_symmetry.space_group_name_H-M   'P 1'
#
loop_
_entity.id
_entity.type
_entity.pdbx_description
1 polymer ?
#
loop_
_entity_poly.entity_id
_entity_poly.type
_entity_poly.pdbx_seq_one_letter_code
_entity_poly.pdbx_strand_id
1 'polypeptide(L)'
;VISQFSTASSASITTPTPSSSTASVKSDDKIINLQQRKLKGVGKWWIINYIKLCEFKHKHGHSNVSCKYNRYLRKWCNKQRENYDSGKLKKSQIRVLEDEGFGWDVGQMCFDERVAELEKFKSE
;
A
#
# COMPACT_ATOMS: atom_id res chain seq x y z
N VAL A 1 -53.96 46.49 23.19
CA VAL A 1 -54.31 47.04 21.86
C VAL A 1 -53.11 46.85 20.96
N ILE A 2 -53.24 45.91 20.00
CA ILE A 2 -52.68 45.86 18.63
C ILE A 2 -51.20 46.32 18.51
N SER A 3 -50.25 45.37 18.43
CA SER A 3 -49.73 44.80 17.18
C SER A 3 -48.52 45.57 16.64
N GLN A 4 -47.49 44.85 16.18
CA GLN A 4 -47.14 44.77 14.75
C GLN A 4 -45.70 44.28 14.48
N PHE A 5 -45.60 43.35 13.50
CA PHE A 5 -44.52 43.08 12.52
C PHE A 5 -43.11 42.64 12.99
N SER A 6 -42.29 41.88 12.25
CA SER A 6 -42.40 40.98 11.09
C SER A 6 -40.99 40.41 10.80
N THR A 7 -40.92 39.12 10.43
CA THR A 7 -40.01 38.48 9.45
C THR A 7 -38.51 38.86 9.30
N ALA A 8 -37.64 37.87 9.54
CA ALA A 8 -36.54 37.42 8.65
C ALA A 8 -35.99 36.08 9.21
N SER A 9 -36.22 34.91 8.61
CA SER A 9 -35.54 34.30 7.46
C SER A 9 -34.00 34.33 7.52
N SER A 10 -33.44 33.11 7.49
CA SER A 10 -32.09 32.70 7.09
C SER A 10 -30.93 32.89 8.08
N ALA A 11 -30.50 31.76 8.65
CA ALA A 11 -29.11 31.32 8.51
C ALA A 11 -29.00 29.83 8.86
N SER A 12 -28.82 29.00 7.83
CA SER A 12 -28.32 27.63 7.97
C SER A 12 -26.99 27.65 8.73
N ILE A 13 -26.97 27.12 9.94
CA ILE A 13 -25.71 26.79 10.61
C ILE A 13 -25.30 25.42 10.08
N THR A 14 -24.80 25.41 8.84
CA THR A 14 -23.84 24.41 8.40
C THR A 14 -22.54 24.75 9.09
N THR A 15 -22.23 24.08 10.20
CA THR A 15 -20.84 24.00 10.63
C THR A 15 -20.12 23.02 9.72
N PRO A 16 -19.09 23.45 8.98
CA PRO A 16 -18.17 22.51 8.35
C PRO A 16 -17.42 21.78 9.46
N THR A 17 -17.55 20.46 9.47
CA THR A 17 -16.57 19.54 10.07
C THR A 17 -15.14 19.99 9.78
N PRO A 18 -14.28 20.07 10.79
CA PRO A 18 -12.87 19.78 10.64
C PRO A 18 -12.60 18.45 11.37
N SER A 19 -12.77 17.35 10.65
CA SER A 19 -12.03 16.12 10.97
C SER A 19 -10.55 16.43 10.77
N SER A 20 -9.81 16.62 11.85
CA SER A 20 -8.36 16.76 11.79
C SER A 20 -7.72 16.07 12.99
N SER A 21 -7.29 14.84 12.77
CA SER A 21 -6.03 14.33 13.31
C SER A 21 -5.14 14.04 12.11
N THR A 22 -4.64 15.12 11.50
CA THR A 22 -3.60 15.07 10.47
C THR A 22 -2.29 15.49 11.11
N ALA A 23 -1.55 14.53 11.68
CA ALA A 23 -0.21 14.76 12.23
C ALA A 23 0.72 13.56 11.97
N SER A 24 0.91 13.22 10.69
CA SER A 24 2.08 12.46 10.19
C SER A 24 1.93 12.24 8.67
N VAL A 25 2.38 13.20 7.84
CA VAL A 25 2.30 13.04 6.37
C VAL A 25 3.56 13.53 5.63
N LYS A 26 4.64 13.92 6.33
CA LYS A 26 5.80 14.59 5.67
C LYS A 26 6.93 13.65 5.22
N SER A 27 6.92 12.38 5.63
CA SER A 27 8.01 11.42 5.32
C SER A 27 7.74 10.58 4.07
N ASP A 28 6.47 10.36 3.72
CA ASP A 28 6.08 9.41 2.67
C ASP A 28 6.29 9.99 1.26
N ASP A 29 6.16 11.31 1.08
CA ASP A 29 6.29 11.97 -0.23
C ASP A 29 7.74 12.01 -0.75
N LYS A 30 8.74 11.97 0.14
CA LYS A 30 10.16 11.97 -0.24
C LYS A 30 10.62 10.63 -0.81
N ILE A 31 10.14 9.52 -0.21
CA ILE A 31 10.48 8.15 -0.66
C ILE A 31 9.89 7.88 -2.04
N ILE A 32 8.67 8.37 -2.31
CA ILE A 32 7.99 8.24 -3.60
C ILE A 32 8.82 8.88 -4.74
N ASN A 33 9.51 10.00 -4.49
CA ASN A 33 10.23 10.77 -5.52
C ASN A 33 11.57 10.12 -5.94
N LEU A 34 12.28 9.48 -5.01
CA LEU A 34 13.56 8.82 -5.29
C LEU A 34 13.42 7.62 -6.24
N GLN A 35 12.30 6.88 -6.12
CA GLN A 35 12.04 5.70 -6.97
C GLN A 35 11.38 6.05 -8.31
N GLN A 36 10.79 7.26 -8.45
CA GLN A 36 10.26 7.77 -9.72
C GLN A 36 11.32 7.91 -10.81
N ARG A 37 12.60 8.09 -10.47
CA ARG A 37 13.71 8.13 -11.45
C ARG A 37 14.00 6.77 -12.08
N LYS A 38 13.91 5.66 -11.31
CA LYS A 38 14.05 4.28 -11.82
C LYS A 38 12.76 3.80 -12.53
N LEU A 39 11.60 4.34 -12.16
CA LEU A 39 10.28 3.88 -12.61
C LEU A 39 9.53 4.96 -13.42
N LYS A 40 10.07 5.36 -14.58
CA LYS A 40 9.42 6.33 -15.47
C LYS A 40 8.06 5.82 -15.98
N GLY A 41 7.02 6.65 -15.86
CA GLY A 41 5.67 6.33 -16.36
C GLY A 41 4.97 5.22 -15.59
N VAL A 42 5.33 5.02 -14.32
CA VAL A 42 4.64 4.12 -13.38
C VAL A 42 3.70 4.97 -12.53
N GLY A 43 2.44 4.55 -12.41
CA GLY A 43 1.43 5.32 -11.66
C GLY A 43 1.77 5.43 -10.17
N LYS A 44 1.45 6.58 -9.55
CA LYS A 44 1.69 6.86 -8.13
C LYS A 44 1.18 5.73 -7.21
N TRP A 45 0.03 5.15 -7.53
CA TRP A 45 -0.56 4.04 -6.77
C TRP A 45 0.30 2.77 -6.77
N TRP A 46 1.00 2.47 -7.86
CA TRP A 46 1.90 1.32 -7.93
C TRP A 46 3.10 1.50 -6.99
N ILE A 47 3.67 2.71 -6.97
CA ILE A 47 4.80 3.06 -6.10
C ILE A 47 4.41 2.96 -4.63
N ILE A 48 3.23 3.45 -4.26
CA ILE A 48 2.73 3.36 -2.88
C ILE A 48 2.59 1.90 -2.42
N ASN A 49 2.06 1.00 -3.27
CA ASN A 49 1.94 -0.40 -2.91
C ASN A 49 3.31 -1.10 -2.83
N TYR A 50 4.24 -0.73 -3.71
CA TYR A 50 5.60 -1.23 -3.63
C TYR A 50 6.29 -0.83 -2.32
N ILE A 51 6.16 0.43 -1.88
CA ILE A 51 6.71 0.87 -0.58
C ILE A 51 6.12 0.04 0.57
N LYS A 52 4.79 -0.18 0.57
CA LYS A 52 4.12 -1.01 1.58
C LYS A 52 4.62 -2.47 1.57
N LEU A 53 4.96 -2.99 0.39
CA LEU A 53 5.56 -4.32 0.28
C LEU A 53 6.97 -4.35 0.90
N CYS A 54 7.81 -3.35 0.62
CA CYS A 54 9.13 -3.22 1.23
C CYS A 54 9.05 -3.15 2.76
N GLU A 55 8.13 -2.34 3.29
CA GLU A 55 7.90 -2.25 4.74
C GLU A 55 7.42 -3.59 5.34
N PHE A 56 6.53 -4.30 4.65
CA PHE A 56 6.06 -5.61 5.07
C PHE A 56 7.22 -6.62 5.10
N LYS A 57 8.02 -6.66 4.04
CA LYS A 57 9.19 -7.54 3.94
C LYS A 57 10.22 -7.21 5.03
N HIS A 58 10.46 -5.93 5.32
CA HIS A 58 11.38 -5.55 6.38
C HIS A 58 10.91 -6.05 7.77
N LYS A 59 9.60 -6.02 8.04
CA LYS A 59 9.03 -6.46 9.32
C LYS A 59 8.96 -7.97 9.47
N HIS A 60 8.63 -8.67 8.38
CA HIS A 60 8.32 -10.11 8.40
C HIS A 60 9.42 -10.99 7.79
N GLY A 61 10.38 -10.42 7.07
CA GLY A 61 11.41 -11.13 6.32
C GLY A 61 10.94 -11.71 4.99
N HIS A 62 9.63 -11.86 4.77
CA HIS A 62 9.05 -12.43 3.56
C HIS A 62 8.12 -11.46 2.83
N SER A 63 7.96 -11.67 1.53
CA SER A 63 7.08 -10.87 0.66
C SER A 63 5.64 -11.44 0.57
N ASN A 64 5.33 -12.50 1.34
CA ASN A 64 4.02 -13.16 1.32
C ASN A 64 2.99 -12.37 2.17
N VAL A 65 2.22 -11.50 1.52
CA VAL A 65 1.24 -10.67 2.21
C VAL A 65 -0.03 -11.48 2.50
N SER A 66 -0.26 -11.79 3.77
CA SER A 66 -1.48 -12.44 4.23
C SER A 66 -2.72 -11.56 4.07
N CYS A 67 -3.87 -12.18 3.80
CA CYS A 67 -5.17 -11.50 3.70
C CYS A 67 -5.52 -10.71 4.97
N LYS A 68 -5.11 -11.22 6.13
CA LYS A 68 -5.39 -10.63 7.44
C LYS A 68 -4.63 -9.31 7.64
N TYR A 69 -3.44 -9.21 7.05
CA TYR A 69 -2.61 -8.01 7.16
C TYR A 69 -3.13 -6.90 6.23
N ASN A 70 -3.19 -7.19 4.92
CA ASN A 70 -3.64 -6.20 3.95
C ASN A 70 -4.21 -6.84 2.68
N ARG A 71 -5.55 -6.88 2.60
CA ARG A 71 -6.28 -7.42 1.44
C ARG A 71 -5.94 -6.69 0.13
N TYR A 72 -5.74 -5.38 0.16
CA TYR A 72 -5.45 -4.59 -1.04
C TYR A 72 -4.06 -4.88 -1.57
N LEU A 73 -3.07 -4.92 -0.68
CA LEU A 73 -1.70 -5.22 -1.04
C LEU A 73 -1.54 -6.66 -1.56
N ARG A 74 -2.24 -7.64 -0.95
CA ARG A 74 -2.29 -9.01 -1.48
C ARG A 74 -2.86 -9.06 -2.89
N LYS A 75 -3.99 -8.39 -3.15
CA LYS A 75 -4.58 -8.31 -4.49
C LYS A 75 -3.61 -7.67 -5.48
N TRP A 76 -2.91 -6.63 -5.07
CA TRP A 76 -1.88 -5.97 -5.90
C TRP A 76 -0.72 -6.92 -6.24
N CYS A 77 -0.22 -7.69 -5.26
CA CYS A 77 0.83 -8.69 -5.46
C CYS A 77 0.39 -9.77 -6.46
N ASN A 78 -0.83 -10.30 -6.30
CA ASN A 78 -1.40 -11.24 -7.25
C ASN A 78 -1.53 -10.64 -8.65
N LYS A 79 -1.93 -9.37 -8.74
CA LYS A 79 -2.00 -8.68 -10.03
C LYS A 79 -0.63 -8.50 -10.68
N GLN A 80 0.43 -8.27 -9.89
CA GLN A 80 1.80 -8.22 -10.42
C GLN A 80 2.21 -9.57 -10.98
N ARG A 81 1.90 -10.68 -10.29
CA ARG A 81 2.17 -12.05 -10.76
C ARG A 81 1.43 -12.38 -12.07
N GLU A 82 0.14 -12.09 -12.14
CA GLU A 82 -0.65 -12.24 -13.39
C GLU A 82 -0.07 -11.41 -14.55
N ASN A 83 0.35 -10.17 -14.26
CA ASN A 83 0.92 -9.28 -15.27
C ASN A 83 2.33 -9.72 -15.70
N TYR A 84 3.09 -10.35 -14.81
CA TYR A 84 4.40 -10.94 -15.13
C TYR A 84 4.25 -12.14 -16.05
N ASP A 85 3.38 -13.08 -15.68
CA ASP A 85 3.09 -14.29 -16.46
C ASP A 85 2.51 -13.95 -17.85
N SER A 86 1.64 -12.95 -17.92
CA SER A 86 1.10 -12.45 -19.19
C SER A 86 2.02 -11.48 -19.96
N GLY A 87 3.23 -11.20 -19.46
CA GLY A 87 4.21 -10.32 -20.13
C GLY A 87 3.80 -8.83 -20.21
N LYS A 88 2.78 -8.41 -19.45
CA LYS A 88 2.26 -7.02 -19.43
C LYS A 88 3.05 -6.11 -18.50
N LEU A 89 3.92 -6.68 -17.65
CA LEU A 89 4.69 -5.92 -16.68
C LEU A 89 5.93 -5.29 -17.34
N LYS A 90 6.21 -4.02 -17.00
CA LYS A 90 7.39 -3.33 -17.57
C LYS A 90 8.66 -3.94 -16.99
N LYS A 91 9.72 -4.06 -17.81
CA LYS A 91 11.05 -4.54 -17.37
C LYS A 91 11.60 -3.77 -16.16
N SER A 92 11.35 -2.46 -16.08
CA SER A 92 11.76 -1.65 -14.92
C SER A 92 11.03 -2.02 -13.63
N GLN A 93 9.75 -2.38 -13.72
CA GLN A 93 8.95 -2.82 -12.57
C GLN A 93 9.39 -4.22 -12.11
N ILE A 94 9.65 -5.11 -13.06
CA ILE A 94 10.18 -6.46 -12.80
C ILE A 94 11.50 -6.35 -12.04
N ARG A 95 12.46 -5.58 -12.57
CA ARG A 95 13.78 -5.43 -11.95
C ARG A 95 13.70 -4.87 -10.54
N VAL A 96 12.84 -3.90 -10.30
CA VAL A 96 12.68 -3.32 -8.96
C VAL A 96 12.05 -4.32 -7.98
N LEU A 97 11.11 -5.16 -8.43
CA LEU A 97 10.54 -6.24 -7.61
C LEU A 97 11.56 -7.37 -7.35
N GLU A 98 12.38 -7.72 -8.34
CA GLU A 98 13.46 -8.71 -8.22
C GLU A 98 14.60 -8.22 -7.32
N ASP A 99 14.99 -6.95 -7.42
CA ASP A 99 15.97 -6.32 -6.52
C ASP A 99 15.50 -6.43 -5.06
N GLU A 100 14.20 -6.34 -4.81
CA GLU A 100 13.58 -6.56 -3.50
C GLU A 100 13.34 -8.04 -3.18
N GLY A 101 13.73 -8.99 -4.03
CA GLY A 101 13.49 -10.42 -3.85
C GLY A 101 12.01 -10.78 -3.74
N PHE A 102 11.17 -10.19 -4.60
CA PHE A 102 9.76 -10.55 -4.69
C PHE A 102 9.59 -11.94 -5.31
N GLY A 103 8.90 -12.84 -4.60
CA GLY A 103 8.59 -14.17 -5.12
C GLY A 103 7.44 -14.14 -6.13
N TRP A 104 7.77 -14.45 -7.39
CA TRP A 104 6.78 -14.60 -8.46
C TRP A 104 5.96 -15.88 -8.30
N ASP A 105 6.57 -16.94 -7.78
CA ASP A 105 5.91 -18.22 -7.51
C ASP A 105 5.41 -18.30 -6.07
N VAL A 106 4.09 -18.44 -5.91
CA VAL A 106 3.43 -18.58 -4.60
C VAL A 106 3.81 -19.90 -3.93
N GLY A 107 4.03 -20.96 -4.71
CA GLY A 107 4.42 -22.28 -4.20
C GLY A 107 5.77 -22.24 -3.52
N GLN A 108 6.77 -21.64 -4.19
CA GLN A 108 8.11 -21.44 -3.63
C GLN A 108 8.07 -20.57 -2.37
N MET A 109 7.30 -19.47 -2.37
CA MET A 109 7.21 -18.59 -1.20
C MET A 109 6.62 -19.26 0.04
N CYS A 110 5.56 -20.06 -0.12
CA CYS A 110 4.97 -20.80 1.01
C CYS A 110 5.89 -21.91 1.52
N PHE A 111 6.78 -22.44 0.67
CA PHE A 111 7.80 -23.38 1.08
C PHE A 111 8.86 -22.68 1.93
N ASP A 112 9.44 -21.57 1.45
CA ASP A 112 10.48 -20.82 2.14
C ASP A 112 10.00 -20.32 3.53
N GLU A 113 8.74 -19.87 3.62
CA GLU A 113 8.12 -19.45 4.89
C GLU A 113 8.03 -20.59 5.90
N ARG A 114 7.58 -21.79 5.47
CA ARG A 114 7.52 -22.96 6.34
C ARG A 114 8.90 -23.49 6.73
N VAL A 115 9.87 -23.40 5.83
CA VAL A 115 11.26 -23.79 6.14
C VAL A 115 11.84 -22.89 7.22
N ALA A 116 11.66 -21.57 7.13
CA ALA A 116 12.13 -20.63 8.15
C ALA A 116 11.50 -20.87 9.53
N GLU A 117 10.21 -21.23 9.57
CA GLU A 117 9.52 -21.59 10.81
C GLU A 117 10.11 -22.87 11.45
N LEU A 118 10.43 -23.87 10.61
CA LEU A 118 11.05 -25.11 11.07
C LEU A 118 12.49 -24.92 11.57
N GLU A 119 13.28 -24.03 10.95
CA GLU A 119 14.62 -23.69 11.44
C GLU A 119 14.58 -23.12 12.86
N LYS A 120 13.60 -22.25 13.13
CA LYS A 120 13.39 -21.67 14.45
C LYS A 120 13.05 -22.74 15.49
N PHE A 121 12.20 -23.71 15.15
CA PHE A 121 11.86 -24.82 16.03
C PHE A 121 13.06 -25.75 16.30
N LYS A 122 13.95 -25.96 15.34
CA LYS A 122 15.17 -26.78 15.51
C LYS A 122 16.21 -26.10 16.41
N SER A 123 16.18 -24.78 16.51
CA SER A 123 17.10 -23.99 17.34
C SER A 123 16.64 -23.81 18.80
N GLU A 124 15.40 -24.21 19.11
CA GLU A 124 14.86 -24.36 20.47
C GLU A 124 15.07 -25.78 21.00
#